data_AF-A0A8H2XIY2-F1
#
_entry.id   AF-A0A8H2XIY2-F1
#
_cell.length_a   1.000
_cell.length_b   1.000
_cell.length_c   1.000
_cell.angle_alpha   90.00
_cell.angle_beta   90.00
_cell.angle_gamma   90.00
#
_symmetry.space_group_name_H-M   'P 1'
#
loop_
_entity.id
_entity.type
_entity.pdbx_description
1 polymer ?
#
loop_
_entity_poly.entity_id
_entity_poly.type
_entity_poly.pdbx_seq_one_letter_code
_entity_poly.pdbx_strand_id
1 'polypeptide(L)'
;MPSSSGNQVHSPPQLPLYLKNVYDLKPIVGVPSDEEVIGIHAVIRVANKVVDVEDMGDPTLLARLSEHLFGVQLARYRSKRAAVDTAYTPPSLPAHVSTQPGPVKGTSSEEDIIRAQSALRAYQQFSNIPSMFDPRVDMELSQRLFDIQMVPSMFDPRVDMELSQRLFDIQMAHKAEPRHIRGPRNLELES
;
A
#
# COMPACT_ATOMS: atom_id res chain seq x y z
N MET A 1 -21.25 -11.25 -28.65
CA MET A 1 -20.86 -12.28 -27.66
C MET A 1 -20.14 -11.59 -26.54
N PRO A 2 -20.71 -11.44 -25.32
CA PRO A 2 -19.95 -10.91 -24.20
C PRO A 2 -18.97 -11.98 -23.74
N SER A 3 -17.68 -11.70 -23.89
CA SER A 3 -16.60 -12.56 -23.40
C SER A 3 -16.67 -12.64 -21.89
N SER A 4 -16.84 -13.85 -21.37
CA SER A 4 -16.87 -14.19 -19.96
C SER A 4 -15.63 -13.63 -19.25
N SER A 5 -15.75 -12.52 -18.53
CA SER A 5 -14.83 -12.12 -17.47
C SER A 5 -15.02 -13.10 -16.32
N GLY A 6 -14.46 -14.29 -16.49
CA GLY A 6 -14.51 -15.38 -15.52
C GLY A 6 -14.04 -14.89 -14.16
N ASN A 7 -14.76 -15.34 -13.13
CA ASN A 7 -14.51 -15.11 -11.71
C ASN A 7 -13.02 -15.20 -11.37
N GLN A 8 -12.29 -14.09 -11.48
CA GLN A 8 -10.88 -14.04 -11.10
C GLN A 8 -10.83 -14.21 -9.59
N VAL A 9 -10.15 -15.26 -9.14
CA VAL A 9 -10.00 -15.57 -7.72
C VAL A 9 -8.63 -15.10 -7.27
N HIS A 10 -8.59 -14.23 -6.27
CA HIS A 10 -7.37 -13.79 -5.62
C HIS A 10 -7.24 -14.54 -4.29
N SER A 11 -6.33 -15.52 -4.25
CA SER A 11 -6.08 -16.32 -3.04
C SER A 11 -4.97 -15.68 -2.20
N PRO A 12 -5.18 -15.45 -0.89
CA PRO A 12 -4.15 -14.92 -0.02
C PRO A 12 -3.08 -15.98 0.28
N PRO A 13 -1.84 -15.56 0.64
CA PRO A 13 -0.84 -16.49 1.13
C PRO A 13 -1.25 -17.10 2.48
N GLN A 14 -0.66 -18.25 2.80
CA GLN A 14 -0.86 -18.86 4.11
C GLN A 14 -0.26 -17.98 5.21
N LEU A 15 -1.07 -17.66 6.22
CA LEU A 15 -0.66 -16.83 7.34
C LEU A 15 -0.08 -17.69 8.48
N PRO A 16 1.02 -17.26 9.11
CA PRO A 16 1.50 -17.87 10.35
C PRO A 16 0.47 -17.69 11.47
N LEU A 17 0.54 -18.56 12.49
CA LEU A 17 -0.48 -18.67 13.53
C LEU A 17 -0.79 -17.34 14.23
N TYR A 18 0.24 -16.52 14.48
CA TYR A 18 0.07 -15.23 15.15
C TYR A 18 -0.75 -14.21 14.33
N LEU A 19 -0.71 -14.28 13.00
CA LEU A 19 -1.56 -13.46 12.12
C LEU A 19 -2.92 -14.12 11.92
N LYS A 20 -2.96 -15.43 11.71
CA LYS A 20 -4.20 -16.19 11.45
C LYS A 20 -5.21 -16.11 12.61
N ASN A 21 -4.74 -15.99 13.84
CA ASN A 21 -5.59 -15.86 15.02
C ASN A 21 -6.28 -14.48 15.12
N VAL A 22 -5.79 -13.48 14.38
CA VAL A 22 -6.29 -12.10 14.42
C VAL A 22 -6.98 -11.74 13.11
N TYR A 23 -6.48 -12.25 11.99
CA TYR A 23 -6.91 -11.92 10.64
C TYR A 23 -7.31 -13.18 9.87
N ASP A 24 -8.49 -13.15 9.26
CA ASP A 24 -9.03 -14.21 8.41
C ASP A 24 -9.10 -13.72 6.96
N LEU A 25 -7.96 -13.75 6.24
CA LEU A 25 -7.93 -13.44 4.82
C LEU A 25 -8.54 -14.59 4.03
N LYS A 26 -9.64 -14.32 3.33
CA LYS A 26 -10.33 -15.30 2.48
C LYS A 26 -9.97 -15.07 1.00
N PRO A 27 -10.07 -16.11 0.16
CA PRO A 27 -10.02 -15.92 -1.28
C PRO A 27 -11.11 -14.94 -1.73
N ILE A 28 -10.72 -13.92 -2.50
CA ILE A 28 -11.62 -12.90 -3.03
C ILE A 28 -12.06 -13.34 -4.41
N VAL A 29 -13.37 -13.29 -4.67
CA VAL A 29 -13.97 -13.68 -5.95
C VAL A 29 -14.63 -12.46 -6.60
N GLY A 30 -14.19 -12.08 -7.79
CA GLY A 30 -14.74 -10.93 -8.50
C GLY A 30 -14.12 -9.61 -8.05
N VAL A 31 -14.93 -8.55 -7.95
CA VAL A 31 -14.44 -7.20 -7.60
C VAL A 31 -14.20 -7.12 -6.09
N PRO A 32 -12.96 -6.83 -5.64
CA PRO A 32 -12.66 -6.73 -4.22
C PRO A 32 -13.44 -5.59 -3.55
N SER A 33 -14.02 -5.89 -2.39
CA SER A 33 -14.67 -4.94 -1.49
C SER A 33 -13.66 -4.16 -0.64
N ASP A 34 -14.08 -3.02 -0.11
CA ASP A 34 -13.22 -2.20 0.76
C ASP A 34 -12.72 -2.98 1.98
N GLU A 35 -13.58 -3.78 2.62
CA GLU A 35 -13.21 -4.57 3.81
C GLU A 35 -12.14 -5.63 3.49
N GLU A 36 -12.20 -6.25 2.31
CA GLU A 36 -11.19 -7.21 1.87
C GLU A 36 -9.83 -6.53 1.65
N VAL A 37 -9.81 -5.36 1.02
CA VAL A 37 -8.56 -4.60 0.81
C VAL A 37 -8.00 -4.08 2.14
N ILE A 38 -8.86 -3.57 3.02
CA ILE A 38 -8.49 -3.13 4.38
C ILE A 38 -7.88 -4.28 5.18
N GLY A 39 -8.48 -5.48 5.11
CA GLY A 39 -7.94 -6.68 5.76
C GLY A 39 -6.52 -6.99 5.32
N ILE A 40 -6.25 -6.94 4.01
CA ILE A 40 -4.91 -7.17 3.45
C ILE A 40 -3.92 -6.12 3.95
N HIS A 41 -4.29 -4.83 3.94
CA HIS A 41 -3.46 -3.75 4.50
C HIS A 41 -3.16 -3.94 5.98
N ALA A 42 -4.13 -4.41 6.77
CA ALA A 42 -3.93 -4.67 8.19
C ALA A 42 -2.89 -5.78 8.42
N VAL A 43 -2.98 -6.88 7.66
CA VAL A 43 -2.02 -8.00 7.76
C VAL A 43 -0.62 -7.57 7.34
N ILE A 44 -0.48 -6.85 6.21
CA ILE A 44 0.81 -6.31 5.74
C ILE A 44 1.45 -5.42 6.81
N ARG A 45 0.67 -4.55 7.45
CA ARG A 45 1.16 -3.64 8.50
C ARG A 45 1.73 -4.40 9.69
N VAL A 46 1.06 -5.45 10.15
CA VAL A 46 1.55 -6.26 11.28
C VAL A 46 2.77 -7.08 10.85
N ALA A 47 2.73 -7.72 9.69
CA ALA A 47 3.85 -8.47 9.14
C ALA A 47 5.11 -7.60 8.96
N ASN A 48 4.94 -6.36 8.48
CA ASN A 48 6.02 -5.39 8.34
C ASN A 48 6.64 -4.99 9.70
N LYS A 49 5.84 -4.82 10.75
CA LYS A 49 6.35 -4.49 12.09
C LYS A 49 7.27 -5.56 12.69
N VAL A 50 7.09 -6.82 12.29
CA VAL A 50 7.83 -7.96 12.83
C VAL A 50 8.86 -8.52 11.85
N VAL A 51 9.02 -7.94 10.64
CA VAL A 51 9.90 -8.48 9.59
C VAL A 51 11.38 -8.55 10.04
N ASP A 52 11.82 -7.63 10.89
CA ASP A 52 13.19 -7.59 11.43
C ASP A 52 13.33 -8.34 12.76
N VAL A 53 12.26 -8.93 13.28
CA VAL A 53 12.29 -9.64 14.56
C VAL A 53 12.77 -11.06 14.29
N GLU A 54 13.90 -11.42 14.90
CA GLU A 54 14.44 -12.77 14.87
C GLU A 54 13.36 -13.79 15.30
N ASP A 55 13.27 -14.91 14.59
CA ASP A 55 12.24 -15.96 14.74
C ASP A 55 10.77 -15.60 14.41
N MET A 56 10.43 -14.32 14.19
CA MET A 56 9.06 -13.91 13.81
C MET A 56 8.94 -13.35 12.39
N GLY A 57 10.01 -12.72 11.90
CA GLY A 57 10.04 -12.07 10.60
C GLY A 57 10.10 -13.06 9.44
N ASP A 58 9.21 -12.88 8.46
CA ASP A 58 9.23 -13.62 7.20
C ASP A 58 9.14 -12.62 6.02
N PRO A 59 10.29 -12.22 5.43
CA PRO A 59 10.29 -11.32 4.28
C PRO A 59 9.63 -11.95 3.05
N THR A 60 9.59 -13.29 2.95
CA THR A 60 8.92 -14.00 1.85
C THR A 60 7.40 -13.90 1.99
N LEU A 61 6.87 -14.01 3.21
CA LEU A 61 5.45 -13.78 3.48
C LEU A 61 5.05 -12.35 3.09
N LEU A 62 5.86 -11.36 3.45
CA LEU A 62 5.56 -9.96 3.17
C LEU A 62 5.55 -9.67 1.66
N ALA A 63 6.48 -10.26 0.90
CA ALA A 63 6.48 -10.20 -0.55
C ALA A 63 5.20 -10.81 -1.14
N ARG A 64 4.79 -12.00 -0.67
CA ARG A 64 3.56 -12.66 -1.14
C ARG A 64 2.28 -11.91 -0.78
N LEU A 65 2.23 -11.28 0.39
CA LEU A 65 1.11 -10.42 0.79
C LEU A 65 1.03 -9.18 -0.11
N SER A 66 2.17 -8.61 -0.49
CA SER A 66 2.24 -7.45 -1.38
C SER A 66 1.84 -7.80 -2.80
N GLU A 67 2.28 -8.96 -3.32
CA GLU A 67 1.82 -9.50 -4.60
C GLU A 67 0.30 -9.72 -4.60
N HIS A 68 -0.24 -10.26 -3.51
CA HIS A 68 -1.68 -10.44 -3.35
C HIS A 68 -2.43 -9.10 -3.35
N LEU A 69 -1.95 -8.10 -2.61
CA LEU A 69 -2.52 -6.74 -2.62
C LEU A 69 -2.47 -6.12 -4.02
N PHE A 70 -1.36 -6.25 -4.74
CA PHE A 70 -1.22 -5.76 -6.12
C PHE A 70 -2.31 -6.35 -7.03
N GLY A 71 -2.48 -7.68 -7.00
CA GLY A 71 -3.51 -8.35 -7.81
C GLY A 71 -4.92 -7.85 -7.50
N VAL A 72 -5.21 -7.64 -6.21
CA VAL A 72 -6.48 -7.11 -5.71
C VAL A 72 -6.72 -5.65 -6.17
N GLN A 73 -5.72 -4.79 -6.03
CA GLN A 73 -5.80 -3.39 -6.48
C GLN A 73 -5.93 -3.30 -8.01
N LEU A 74 -5.28 -4.20 -8.74
CA LEU A 74 -5.40 -4.33 -10.20
C LEU A 74 -6.82 -4.74 -10.62
N ALA A 75 -7.44 -5.68 -9.91
CA ALA A 75 -8.82 -6.08 -10.16
C ALA A 75 -9.79 -4.91 -9.97
N ARG A 76 -9.62 -4.11 -8.91
CA ARG A 76 -10.42 -2.88 -8.70
C ARG A 76 -10.20 -1.85 -9.80
N TYR A 77 -8.94 -1.60 -10.17
CA TYR A 77 -8.61 -0.68 -11.26
C TYR A 77 -9.25 -1.09 -12.59
N ARG A 78 -9.15 -2.38 -12.96
CA ARG A 78 -9.77 -2.94 -14.17
C ARG A 78 -11.29 -2.84 -14.13
N SER A 79 -11.91 -3.17 -12.99
CA SER A 79 -13.36 -3.03 -12.81
C SER A 79 -13.82 -1.59 -12.97
N LYS A 80 -13.08 -0.64 -12.40
CA LYS A 80 -13.38 0.80 -12.49
C LYS A 80 -13.22 1.31 -13.92
N ARG A 81 -12.17 0.91 -14.63
CA ARG A 81 -11.99 1.26 -16.05
C ARG A 81 -13.04 0.64 -16.96
N ALA A 82 -13.41 -0.61 -16.73
CA ALA A 82 -14.48 -1.26 -17.47
C ALA A 82 -15.84 -0.55 -17.28
N ALA A 83 -16.03 0.13 -16.15
CA ALA A 83 -17.23 0.91 -15.86
C ALA A 83 -17.18 2.38 -16.34
N VAL A 84 -16.03 2.91 -16.75
CA VAL A 84 -15.81 4.36 -16.91
C VAL A 84 -15.53 4.75 -18.37
N ASP A 85 -16.61 5.21 -19.01
CA ASP A 85 -16.62 6.18 -20.12
C ASP A 85 -16.94 7.61 -19.60
N THR A 86 -16.90 7.86 -18.28
CA THR A 86 -17.25 9.16 -17.66
C THR A 86 -16.42 9.53 -16.42
N ALA A 87 -16.05 10.80 -16.34
CA ALA A 87 -15.07 11.42 -15.44
C ALA A 87 -15.09 10.96 -13.95
N TYR A 88 -13.90 10.68 -13.42
CA TYR A 88 -13.64 10.35 -12.02
C TYR A 88 -13.69 11.58 -11.10
N THR A 89 -14.46 11.50 -10.00
CA THR A 89 -14.52 12.54 -8.96
C THR A 89 -13.78 12.05 -7.71
N PRO A 90 -12.78 12.78 -7.20
CA PRO A 90 -11.97 12.35 -6.05
C PRO A 90 -12.73 12.45 -4.71
N PRO A 91 -12.45 11.55 -3.74
CA PRO A 91 -12.99 11.63 -2.39
C PRO A 91 -12.40 12.81 -1.59
N SER A 92 -13.17 13.35 -0.65
CA SER A 92 -12.74 14.44 0.24
C SER A 92 -11.78 13.93 1.31
N LEU A 93 -10.54 14.41 1.29
CA LEU A 93 -9.55 14.09 2.33
C LEU A 93 -9.83 14.84 3.64
N PRO A 94 -9.49 14.27 4.81
CA PRO A 94 -9.57 14.96 6.09
C PRO A 94 -8.72 16.25 6.12
N ALA A 95 -9.20 17.28 6.81
CA ALA A 95 -8.60 18.61 6.83
C ALA A 95 -7.14 18.68 7.38
N HIS A 96 -6.67 17.63 8.05
CA HIS A 96 -5.29 17.55 8.55
C HIS A 96 -4.27 17.09 7.49
N VAL A 97 -4.72 16.70 6.29
CA VAL A 97 -3.84 16.35 5.15
C VAL A 97 -3.82 17.53 4.17
N SER A 98 -2.81 18.39 4.28
CA SER A 98 -2.73 19.68 3.58
C SER A 98 -2.45 19.61 2.08
N THR A 99 -2.39 18.42 1.47
CA THR A 99 -2.11 18.23 0.04
C THR A 99 -3.31 17.63 -0.68
N GLN A 100 -4.36 18.44 -0.91
CA GLN A 100 -5.48 18.04 -1.75
C GLN A 100 -5.00 17.92 -3.21
N PRO A 101 -4.92 16.72 -3.81
CA PRO A 101 -4.51 16.60 -5.20
C PRO A 101 -5.75 16.88 -6.07
N GLY A 102 -5.65 17.89 -6.93
CA GLY A 102 -6.70 18.27 -7.88
C GLY A 102 -7.08 17.12 -8.84
N PRO A 103 -8.22 17.25 -9.55
CA PRO A 103 -8.65 16.25 -10.53
C PRO A 103 -7.62 16.11 -11.65
N VAL A 104 -7.08 14.90 -11.83
CA VAL A 104 -6.09 14.58 -12.88
C VAL A 104 -6.84 14.45 -14.21
N LYS A 105 -6.75 15.48 -15.07
CA LYS A 105 -7.10 15.40 -16.49
C LYS A 105 -5.80 15.15 -17.28
N GLY A 106 -5.59 13.93 -17.75
CA GLY A 106 -4.49 13.59 -18.68
C GLY A 106 -3.62 12.42 -18.22
N THR A 107 -2.46 12.26 -18.87
CA THR A 107 -1.39 11.34 -18.45
C THR A 107 -0.91 11.74 -17.06
N SER A 108 -0.97 10.83 -16.09
CA SER A 108 -0.50 11.06 -14.72
C SER A 108 0.92 11.63 -14.73
N SER A 109 1.09 12.86 -14.22
CA SER A 109 2.40 13.50 -14.12
C SER A 109 3.21 12.84 -13.01
N GLU A 110 4.54 12.80 -13.17
CA GLU A 110 5.46 12.34 -12.12
C GLU A 110 5.21 13.07 -10.79
N GLU A 111 4.85 14.35 -10.84
CA GLU A 111 4.47 15.16 -9.67
C GLU A 111 3.23 14.62 -8.94
N ASP A 112 2.25 14.09 -9.66
CA ASP A 112 1.04 13.53 -9.06
C ASP A 112 1.36 12.21 -8.35
N ILE A 113 2.29 11.41 -8.89
CA ILE A 113 2.81 10.20 -8.25
C ILE A 113 3.53 10.59 -6.95
N ILE A 114 4.45 11.56 -7.02
CA ILE A 114 5.21 12.04 -5.85
C ILE A 114 4.27 12.57 -4.77
N ARG A 115 3.24 13.35 -5.14
CA ARG A 115 2.27 13.89 -4.19
C ARG A 115 1.43 12.80 -3.52
N ALA A 116 0.94 11.83 -4.29
CA ALA A 116 0.17 10.70 -3.77
C ALA A 116 1.01 9.83 -2.83
N GLN A 117 2.27 9.55 -3.20
CA GLN A 117 3.23 8.84 -2.35
C GLN A 117 3.48 9.59 -1.04
N SER A 118 3.68 10.91 -1.12
CA SER A 118 3.93 11.75 0.06
C SER A 118 2.74 11.78 1.00
N ALA A 119 1.51 11.89 0.45
CA ALA A 119 0.29 11.87 1.24
C ALA A 119 0.07 10.52 1.95
N LEU A 120 0.23 9.41 1.22
CA LEU A 120 0.12 8.06 1.80
C LEU A 120 1.17 7.87 2.90
N ARG A 121 2.42 8.28 2.67
CA ARG A 121 3.50 8.19 3.65
C ARG A 121 3.20 9.00 4.91
N ALA A 122 2.78 10.26 4.75
CA ALA A 122 2.42 11.11 5.88
C ALA A 122 1.27 10.51 6.70
N TYR A 123 0.27 9.92 6.03
CA TYR A 123 -0.85 9.28 6.70
C TYR A 123 -0.44 8.02 7.46
N GLN A 124 0.45 7.21 6.89
CA GLN A 124 0.94 5.98 7.52
C GLN A 124 1.80 6.24 8.77
N GLN A 125 2.36 7.43 8.96
CA GLN A 125 3.02 7.82 10.20
C GLN A 125 2.08 7.78 11.42
N PHE A 126 0.77 8.00 11.21
CA PHE A 126 -0.23 7.93 12.26
C PHE A 126 -0.69 6.50 12.59
N SER A 127 -0.17 5.48 11.89
CA SER A 127 -0.59 4.08 12.05
C SER A 127 -0.46 3.48 13.46
N ASN A 128 0.30 4.14 14.35
CA ASN A 128 0.45 3.76 15.75
C ASN A 128 -0.46 4.53 16.70
N ILE A 129 -1.25 5.48 16.19
CA ILE A 129 -2.17 6.34 16.93
C ILE A 129 -3.59 6.04 16.45
N PRO A 130 -4.34 5.13 17.10
CA PRO A 130 -5.66 4.69 16.63
C PRO A 130 -6.67 5.82 16.42
N SER A 131 -6.56 6.92 17.19
CA SER A 131 -7.44 8.09 17.04
C SER A 131 -7.15 8.96 15.83
N MET A 132 -5.98 8.80 15.19
CA MET A 132 -5.56 9.56 14.01
C MET A 132 -5.45 8.68 12.76
N PHE A 133 -5.70 7.38 12.89
CA PHE A 133 -5.57 6.42 11.80
C PHE A 133 -6.91 5.73 11.52
N ASP A 134 -7.52 6.11 10.40
CA ASP A 134 -8.63 5.41 9.76
C ASP A 134 -8.10 4.45 8.67
N PRO A 135 -8.32 3.12 8.80
CA PRO A 135 -7.95 2.12 7.80
C PRO A 135 -8.56 2.35 6.42
N ARG A 136 -9.77 2.95 6.33
CA ARG A 136 -10.43 3.23 5.05
C ARG A 136 -9.65 4.26 4.25
N VAL A 137 -9.18 5.33 4.91
CA VAL A 137 -8.40 6.39 4.25
C VAL A 137 -7.05 5.86 3.75
N ASP A 138 -6.38 4.98 4.51
CA ASP A 138 -5.12 4.34 4.07
C ASP A 138 -5.32 3.47 2.82
N MET A 139 -6.38 2.66 2.83
CA MET A 139 -6.77 1.84 1.68
C MET A 139 -7.10 2.71 0.45
N GLU A 140 -7.87 3.80 0.62
CA GLU A 140 -8.21 4.72 -0.47
C GLU A 140 -6.97 5.43 -1.04
N LEU A 141 -6.07 5.91 -0.18
CA LEU A 141 -4.81 6.54 -0.60
C LEU A 141 -3.92 5.53 -1.33
N SER A 142 -3.87 4.27 -0.87
CA SER A 142 -3.11 3.22 -1.52
C SER A 142 -3.70 2.85 -2.89
N GLN A 143 -5.02 2.65 -2.99
CA GLN A 143 -5.69 2.41 -4.26
C GLN A 143 -5.51 3.59 -5.22
N ARG A 144 -5.52 4.83 -4.72
CA ARG A 144 -5.31 6.02 -5.55
C ARG A 144 -3.89 6.09 -6.09
N LEU A 145 -2.88 5.82 -5.27
CA LEU A 145 -1.49 5.75 -5.72
C LEU A 145 -1.35 4.68 -6.81
N PHE A 146 -1.94 3.50 -6.59
CA PHE A 146 -1.99 2.42 -7.56
C PHE A 146 -2.64 2.87 -8.88
N ASP A 147 -3.84 3.46 -8.82
CA ASP A 147 -4.56 3.94 -10.01
C ASP A 147 -3.71 4.93 -10.82
N ILE A 148 -3.03 5.89 -10.17
CA ILE A 148 -2.17 6.89 -10.81
C ILE A 148 -0.95 6.21 -11.47
N GLN A 149 -0.34 5.23 -10.81
CA GLN A 149 0.80 4.49 -11.34
C GLN A 149 0.42 3.61 -12.54
N MET A 150 -0.81 3.09 -12.56
CA MET A 150 -1.31 2.22 -13.64
C MET A 150 -1.82 2.96 -14.88
N VAL A 151 -1.93 4.29 -14.84
CA VAL A 151 -2.38 5.10 -15.99
C VAL A 151 -1.31 5.17 -17.10
N PRO A 152 -0.01 5.43 -16.81
CA PRO A 152 1.04 5.47 -17.84
C PRO A 152 1.71 4.12 -18.12
N SER A 153 1.74 3.18 -17.16
CA SER A 153 2.61 1.98 -17.21
C SER A 153 2.13 0.82 -18.09
N MET A 154 0.90 0.88 -18.62
CA MET A 154 0.30 -0.23 -19.37
C MET A 154 0.86 -0.43 -20.81
N PHE A 155 2.04 0.12 -21.10
CA PHE A 155 2.79 -0.11 -22.34
C PHE A 155 4.02 -1.05 -22.19
N ASP A 156 4.37 -1.53 -20.98
CA ASP A 156 5.48 -2.50 -20.82
C ASP A 156 5.29 -3.49 -19.65
N PRO A 157 5.17 -4.82 -19.91
CA PRO A 157 4.95 -5.86 -18.89
C PRO A 157 6.18 -6.19 -18.03
N ARG A 158 7.35 -5.58 -18.24
CA ARG A 158 8.53 -5.76 -17.37
C ARG A 158 8.49 -4.90 -16.10
N VAL A 159 7.55 -3.95 -16.04
CA VAL A 159 7.42 -2.96 -14.97
C VAL A 159 6.64 -3.51 -13.76
N ASP A 160 5.91 -4.62 -13.91
CA ASP A 160 5.03 -5.19 -12.88
C ASP A 160 5.76 -5.66 -11.60
N MET A 161 6.98 -6.21 -11.75
CA MET A 161 7.78 -6.68 -10.62
C MET A 161 8.57 -5.54 -9.96
N GLU A 162 9.01 -4.53 -10.74
CA GLU A 162 9.69 -3.35 -10.20
C GLU A 162 8.71 -2.40 -9.50
N LEU A 163 7.46 -2.26 -9.99
CA LEU A 163 6.43 -1.50 -9.31
C LEU A 163 5.95 -2.18 -8.04
N SER A 164 5.83 -3.51 -8.05
CA SER A 164 5.55 -4.27 -6.83
C SER A 164 6.68 -4.11 -5.81
N GLN A 165 7.94 -4.17 -6.25
CA GLN A 165 9.11 -3.93 -5.40
C GLN A 165 9.20 -2.46 -4.95
N ARG A 166 8.87 -1.47 -5.78
CA ARG A 166 8.86 -0.05 -5.39
C ARG A 166 7.71 0.27 -4.46
N LEU A 167 6.51 -0.26 -4.69
CA LEU A 167 5.37 -0.13 -3.77
C LEU A 167 5.71 -0.79 -2.44
N PHE A 168 6.35 -1.95 -2.47
CA PHE A 168 6.94 -2.60 -1.31
C PHE A 168 7.95 -1.67 -0.64
N ASP A 169 9.00 -1.21 -1.32
CA ASP A 169 10.03 -0.32 -0.76
C ASP A 169 9.43 0.99 -0.18
N ILE A 170 8.39 1.53 -0.82
CA ILE A 170 7.66 2.71 -0.34
C ILE A 170 6.88 2.40 0.95
N GLN A 171 6.24 1.24 1.04
CA GLN A 171 5.56 0.74 2.24
C GLN A 171 6.54 0.27 3.33
N MET A 172 7.75 -0.15 2.95
CA MET A 172 8.78 -0.75 3.79
C MET A 172 9.85 0.22 4.27
N ALA A 173 9.92 1.44 3.71
CA ALA A 173 10.82 2.51 4.16
C ALA A 173 10.46 3.11 5.53
N HIS A 174 9.95 2.29 6.45
CA HIS A 174 9.73 2.63 7.86
C HIS A 174 10.98 2.45 8.74
N LYS A 175 12.16 2.10 8.19
CA LYS A 175 13.34 1.82 9.03
C LYS A 175 14.73 2.06 8.41
N ALA A 176 14.87 3.07 7.57
CA ALA A 176 16.19 3.59 7.21
C ALA A 176 16.40 5.02 7.73
N GLU A 177 16.20 5.22 9.04
CA GLU A 177 16.93 6.27 9.73
C GLU A 177 18.36 5.73 9.95
N PRO A 178 19.41 6.28 9.32
CA PRO A 178 20.77 5.97 9.71
C PRO A 178 20.93 6.47 11.14
N ARG A 179 20.94 5.55 12.11
CA ARG A 179 21.42 5.84 13.46
C ARG A 179 22.85 6.34 13.29
N HIS A 180 23.01 7.66 13.32
CA HIS A 180 24.30 8.28 13.46
C HIS A 180 24.89 7.73 14.76
N ILE A 181 25.91 6.88 14.62
CA ILE A 181 26.79 6.48 15.70
C ILE A 181 27.46 7.76 16.20
N ARG A 182 26.90 8.36 17.24
CA ARG A 182 27.60 9.35 18.06
C ARG A 182 28.08 8.64 19.31
N GLY A 183 29.27 8.04 19.23
CA GLY A 183 30.10 7.76 20.38
C GLY A 183 31.33 8.69 20.39
N PRO A 184 32.07 8.79 21.50
CA PRO A 184 31.67 8.74 22.90
C PRO A 184 31.82 10.12 23.58
N ARG A 185 31.30 10.21 24.81
CA ARG A 185 31.57 11.31 25.75
C ARG A 185 33.03 11.24 26.17
N ASN A 186 33.77 12.34 26.06
CA ASN A 186 34.91 12.62 26.93
C ASN A 186 34.57 13.88 27.72
N LEU A 187 34.09 13.65 28.95
CA LEU A 187 34.24 14.57 30.05
C LEU A 187 35.53 14.15 30.75
N GLU A 188 36.60 14.92 30.57
CA GLU A 188 37.64 14.96 31.60
C GLU A 188 38.07 16.43 31.75
N LEU A 189 37.65 16.95 32.90
CA LEU A 189 37.98 18.23 33.51
C LEU A 189 39.15 17.97 34.47
N GLU A 190 40.05 18.96 34.58
CA GLU A 190 41.06 19.14 35.64
C GLU A 190 42.24 18.15 35.61
N SER A 191 43.51 18.56 35.70
CA SER A 191 44.14 19.74 36.34
C SER A 191 45.28 20.33 35.53
#